data_AF-A0A7W7YD85-F1
#
_entry.id   AF-A0A7W7YD85-F1
#
_cell.length_a   1.000
_cell.length_b   1.000
_cell.length_c   1.000
_cell.angle_alpha   90.00
_cell.angle_beta   90.00
_cell.angle_gamma   90.00
#
_symmetry.space_group_name_H-M   'P 1'
#
loop_
_entity.id
_entity.type
_entity.pdbx_description
1 polymer ?
#
loop_
_entity_poly.entity_id
_entity_poly.type
_entity_poly.pdbx_seq_one_letter_code
_entity_poly.pdbx_strand_id
1 'polypeptide(L)'
;MTTRLTPLFILLVLSLLPGAAMAATTITLQPDGTGTSNGDAFVTTGPSNDLTGNNYGGAGALAVSAALSKGTFDSLLRFDLSSAASSLNTTYGVGGWNINSISLQLTTATVNNALFNASQTGTFDVSLISSNSWTEGTGNPNTPTTTGVKWTDMSGLLSGAQSLGAFNLANVGDGVTASYTLTPSSTLLNDLFSGGQASFALTADPSDSTVAAFFNSRNFGTASRRPALIITASATPEPGRAMLFLIGAACTLGRRRKPVKTIEPHRMKKRFIIIAAVLCPVLLPAADSAKKQPVRVAVIGGMTLGGMWPELAEKFTQDTGWPVELVATGPKAVLAQALKGGLVDLVTLHSSDEATEMVANGFAKDMQPWARNEHCIMGPADDPAGIRGMKDGAEALKKIAQSQSPFVDFMGPGSREVSHRLWKAAGEEPKGNWVLKDESKAPQAVVEYAASKKAYVIVGRIPILKGKIPSAGMVVMVQGDPAMRRPYVVMVADEKKFPQSNQPGSKALHAWMTGEAGQSFLRDYSTRKPDEPHLFYPAMSELVKP
;
A
#
# COMPACT_ATOMS: atom_id res chain seq x y z
N MET A 1 41.50 -18.11 -54.36
CA MET A 1 40.84 -19.38 -53.95
C MET A 1 39.62 -19.04 -53.12
N THR A 2 38.47 -19.20 -53.76
CA THR A 2 37.12 -19.10 -53.24
C THR A 2 36.74 -20.36 -52.45
N THR A 3 36.20 -20.22 -51.23
CA THR A 3 35.19 -21.12 -50.62
C THR A 3 34.76 -20.55 -49.25
N ARG A 4 33.56 -19.97 -49.18
CA ARG A 4 32.32 -20.54 -48.60
C ARG A 4 32.30 -20.59 -47.06
N LEU A 5 31.48 -19.72 -46.48
CA LEU A 5 30.62 -19.99 -45.32
C LEU A 5 29.41 -19.04 -45.35
N THR A 6 28.30 -19.55 -45.88
CA THR A 6 26.90 -19.10 -45.68
C THR A 6 26.37 -19.68 -44.35
N PRO A 7 25.12 -19.41 -43.89
CA PRO A 7 24.63 -18.19 -43.26
C PRO A 7 23.93 -18.52 -41.92
N LEU A 8 24.56 -18.32 -40.76
CA LEU A 8 23.96 -18.67 -39.46
C LEU A 8 23.74 -17.48 -38.52
N PHE A 9 23.64 -16.26 -39.08
CA PHE A 9 23.50 -15.02 -38.29
C PHE A 9 22.21 -14.25 -38.56
N ILE A 10 21.27 -14.83 -39.31
CA ILE A 10 19.94 -14.25 -39.58
C ILE A 10 18.87 -15.24 -39.12
N LEU A 11 18.87 -15.63 -37.85
CA LEU A 11 17.70 -16.27 -37.24
C LEU A 11 17.56 -16.01 -35.72
N LEU A 12 18.28 -15.04 -35.17
CA LEU A 12 18.20 -14.70 -33.74
C LEU A 12 18.24 -13.18 -33.49
N VAL A 13 17.51 -12.41 -34.30
CA VAL A 13 17.30 -10.97 -34.05
C VAL A 13 15.81 -10.60 -33.98
N LEU A 14 14.89 -11.57 -34.19
CA LEU A 14 13.44 -11.29 -34.21
C LEU A 14 12.69 -11.63 -32.91
N SER A 15 13.36 -11.94 -31.80
CA SER A 15 12.71 -12.23 -30.50
C SER A 15 13.02 -11.23 -29.39
N LEU A 16 13.66 -10.10 -29.71
CA LEU A 16 13.95 -9.00 -28.77
C LEU A 16 13.07 -7.77 -29.03
N LEU A 17 11.81 -7.99 -29.40
CA LEU A 17 10.81 -6.94 -29.29
C LEU A 17 10.56 -6.69 -27.79
N PRO A 18 10.41 -5.43 -27.35
CA PRO A 18 9.81 -5.15 -26.05
C PRO A 18 8.50 -5.91 -25.99
N GLY A 19 8.26 -6.71 -24.94
CA GLY A 19 6.95 -7.30 -24.72
C GLY A 19 5.93 -6.18 -24.87
N ALA A 20 4.99 -6.34 -25.81
CA ALA A 20 4.00 -5.31 -26.12
C ALA A 20 3.38 -4.85 -24.80
N ALA A 21 3.51 -3.56 -24.48
CA ALA A 21 2.86 -3.01 -23.30
C ALA A 21 1.38 -3.32 -23.41
N MET A 22 0.87 -4.17 -22.51
CA MET A 22 -0.55 -4.48 -22.47
C MET A 22 -1.31 -3.16 -22.31
N ALA A 23 -2.32 -2.93 -23.16
CA ALA A 23 -3.16 -1.74 -23.05
C ALA A 23 -3.77 -1.66 -21.64
N ALA A 24 -3.98 -0.44 -21.16
CA ALA A 24 -4.63 -0.22 -19.87
C ALA A 24 -6.03 -0.85 -19.87
N THR A 25 -6.37 -1.59 -18.83
CA THR A 25 -7.69 -2.15 -18.58
C THR A 25 -8.54 -1.12 -17.83
N THR A 26 -9.70 -0.81 -18.39
CA THR A 26 -10.72 0.01 -17.75
C THR A 26 -11.83 -0.88 -17.21
N ILE A 27 -12.17 -0.72 -15.95
CA ILE A 27 -13.26 -1.42 -15.26
C ILE A 27 -14.25 -0.38 -14.76
N THR A 28 -15.53 -0.62 -15.03
CA THR A 28 -16.62 0.25 -14.58
C THR A 28 -17.44 -0.52 -13.55
N LEU A 29 -17.53 0.03 -12.35
CA LEU A 29 -18.38 -0.47 -11.27
C LEU A 29 -19.59 0.44 -11.15
N GLN A 30 -20.78 -0.13 -11.00
CA GLN A 30 -22.00 0.62 -10.72
C GLN A 30 -22.62 0.08 -9.43
N PRO A 31 -23.33 0.91 -8.65
CA PRO A 31 -24.20 0.39 -7.62
C PRO A 31 -25.31 -0.44 -8.30
N ASP A 32 -25.44 -1.72 -7.95
CA ASP A 32 -26.50 -2.60 -8.45
C ASP A 32 -27.39 -3.11 -7.31
N GLY A 33 -28.62 -3.47 -7.64
CA GLY A 33 -29.60 -3.95 -6.65
C GLY A 33 -29.51 -5.44 -6.35
N THR A 34 -28.49 -6.15 -6.86
CA THR A 34 -28.45 -7.62 -6.93
C THR A 34 -27.37 -8.27 -6.08
N GLY A 35 -26.52 -7.51 -5.37
CA GLY A 35 -25.37 -8.04 -4.64
C GLY A 35 -25.07 -7.38 -3.28
N THR A 36 -23.81 -7.40 -2.86
CA THR A 36 -23.26 -6.74 -1.65
C THR A 36 -22.82 -5.28 -1.89
N SER A 37 -22.90 -4.80 -3.13
CA SER A 37 -22.59 -3.42 -3.52
C SER A 37 -23.74 -2.47 -3.21
N ASN A 38 -24.11 -2.39 -1.94
CA ASN A 38 -25.42 -1.90 -1.58
C ASN A 38 -25.38 -0.45 -1.14
N GLY A 39 -25.44 0.45 -2.10
CA GLY A 39 -26.42 1.49 -1.90
C GLY A 39 -25.97 2.88 -2.26
N ASP A 40 -27.00 3.65 -2.55
CA ASP A 40 -26.95 5.07 -2.66
C ASP A 40 -28.03 5.66 -1.76
N ALA A 41 -27.71 6.78 -1.15
CA ALA A 41 -28.69 7.48 -0.36
C ALA A 41 -28.43 8.97 -0.47
N PHE A 42 -29.48 9.76 -0.40
CA PHE A 42 -29.32 11.14 -0.01
C PHE A 42 -30.05 11.41 1.29
N VAL A 43 -29.56 12.41 1.99
CA VAL A 43 -30.09 12.90 3.26
C VAL A 43 -30.20 14.42 3.18
N THR A 44 -31.14 14.99 3.92
CA THR A 44 -31.40 16.42 3.84
C THR A 44 -31.96 16.97 5.16
N THR A 45 -31.70 18.25 5.41
CA THR A 45 -32.43 19.02 6.43
C THR A 45 -33.83 19.41 5.95
N GLY A 46 -34.06 19.45 4.64
CA GLY A 46 -35.28 19.95 4.02
C GLY A 46 -35.52 21.45 4.22
N PRO A 47 -36.67 21.97 3.75
CA PRO A 47 -37.02 23.39 3.83
C PRO A 47 -37.23 23.91 5.26
N SER A 48 -37.39 23.02 6.26
CA SER A 48 -37.77 23.39 7.63
C SER A 48 -37.01 22.65 8.74
N ASN A 49 -35.83 22.07 8.48
CA ASN A 49 -35.04 21.26 9.44
C ASN A 49 -35.74 20.01 10.04
N ASP A 50 -37.04 19.80 9.79
CA ASP A 50 -37.82 18.68 10.32
C ASP A 50 -37.67 17.38 9.50
N LEU A 51 -36.80 17.38 8.48
CA LEU A 51 -36.53 16.19 7.66
C LEU A 51 -35.24 15.47 8.05
N THR A 52 -34.54 15.95 9.08
CA THR A 52 -33.23 15.38 9.48
C THR A 52 -33.31 13.94 9.97
N GLY A 53 -34.50 13.51 10.42
CA GLY A 53 -34.79 12.14 10.85
C GLY A 53 -35.20 11.19 9.72
N ASN A 54 -35.26 11.67 8.48
CA ASN A 54 -35.71 10.88 7.33
C ASN A 54 -34.55 10.36 6.48
N ASN A 55 -34.78 9.22 5.85
CA ASN A 55 -33.96 8.61 4.82
C ASN A 55 -34.72 8.60 3.48
N TYR A 56 -33.98 8.80 2.40
CA TYR A 56 -34.51 8.91 1.05
C TYR A 56 -33.83 8.00 0.01
N GLY A 57 -33.00 7.04 0.45
CA GLY A 57 -32.06 6.32 -0.42
C GLY A 57 -32.66 5.17 -1.24
N GLY A 58 -33.47 4.31 -0.62
CA GLY A 58 -33.89 3.03 -1.18
C GLY A 58 -34.59 3.06 -2.54
N ALA A 59 -35.21 4.18 -2.91
CA ALA A 59 -35.85 4.36 -4.22
C ALA A 59 -35.70 5.80 -4.76
N GLY A 60 -34.69 6.56 -4.30
CA GLY A 60 -34.54 8.00 -4.56
C GLY A 60 -33.45 8.35 -5.58
N ALA A 61 -33.36 9.63 -5.97
CA ALA A 61 -32.23 10.19 -6.72
C ALA A 61 -31.03 10.49 -5.80
N LEU A 62 -29.87 10.85 -6.35
CA LEU A 62 -28.80 11.47 -5.55
C LEU A 62 -28.93 13.00 -5.59
N ALA A 63 -28.53 13.67 -4.52
CA ALA A 63 -28.61 15.12 -4.39
C ALA A 63 -27.40 15.69 -3.63
N VAL A 64 -26.88 16.81 -4.12
CA VAL A 64 -25.88 17.64 -3.43
C VAL A 64 -26.35 19.07 -3.47
N SER A 65 -26.37 19.76 -2.34
CA SER A 65 -26.78 21.16 -2.30
C SER A 65 -26.22 21.86 -1.09
N ALA A 66 -25.79 23.11 -1.29
CA ALA A 66 -25.52 24.03 -0.20
C ALA A 66 -26.79 24.32 0.62
N ALA A 67 -26.64 25.04 1.73
CA ALA A 67 -27.74 25.44 2.62
C ALA A 67 -28.64 26.51 1.95
N LEU A 68 -29.48 26.06 1.02
CA LEU A 68 -30.40 26.88 0.23
C LEU A 68 -31.82 26.85 0.81
N SER A 69 -32.78 27.44 0.09
CA SER A 69 -34.16 27.60 0.57
C SER A 69 -34.91 26.28 0.81
N LYS A 70 -34.50 25.17 0.19
CA LYS A 70 -35.03 23.82 0.46
C LYS A 70 -34.15 22.98 1.38
N GLY A 71 -33.15 23.59 2.00
CA GLY A 71 -32.20 22.93 2.89
C GLY A 71 -30.95 22.43 2.19
N THR A 72 -30.10 21.76 2.97
CA THR A 72 -28.85 21.14 2.52
C THR A 72 -29.12 19.70 2.09
N PHE A 73 -28.39 19.22 1.10
CA PHE A 73 -28.52 17.86 0.59
C PHE A 73 -27.13 17.24 0.46
N ASP A 74 -26.95 16.06 1.03
CA ASP A 74 -25.72 15.28 0.90
C ASP A 74 -26.06 13.88 0.40
N SER A 75 -25.13 13.26 -0.31
CA SER A 75 -25.30 11.92 -0.87
C SER A 75 -24.22 10.96 -0.44
N LEU A 76 -24.57 9.70 -0.31
CA LEU A 76 -23.69 8.58 -0.05
C LEU A 76 -23.76 7.59 -1.22
N LEU A 77 -22.62 7.01 -1.56
CA LEU A 77 -22.47 5.95 -2.57
C LEU A 77 -21.60 4.84 -1.99
N ARG A 78 -21.96 3.57 -2.21
CA ARG A 78 -21.11 2.43 -1.86
C ARG A 78 -20.87 1.52 -3.05
N PHE A 79 -19.61 1.21 -3.31
CA PHE A 79 -19.17 0.32 -4.37
C PHE A 79 -18.47 -0.91 -3.79
N ASP A 80 -18.76 -2.07 -4.36
CA ASP A 80 -18.03 -3.32 -4.14
C ASP A 80 -16.87 -3.41 -5.14
N LEU A 81 -15.64 -3.44 -4.63
CA LEU A 81 -14.43 -3.42 -5.44
C LEU A 81 -13.93 -4.83 -5.78
N SER A 82 -14.59 -5.89 -5.29
CA SER A 82 -14.15 -7.28 -5.45
C SER A 82 -14.06 -7.72 -6.91
N SER A 83 -15.01 -7.31 -7.75
CA SER A 83 -15.03 -7.63 -9.18
C SER A 83 -13.91 -6.91 -9.93
N ALA A 84 -13.62 -5.65 -9.56
CA ALA A 84 -12.49 -4.92 -10.13
C ALA A 84 -11.17 -5.57 -9.75
N ALA A 85 -10.95 -5.86 -8.47
CA ALA A 85 -9.75 -6.53 -7.98
C ALA A 85 -9.55 -7.89 -8.67
N SER A 86 -10.62 -8.68 -8.77
CA SER A 86 -10.57 -10.01 -9.39
C SER A 86 -10.25 -9.95 -10.88
N SER A 87 -10.85 -9.01 -11.61
CA SER A 87 -10.59 -8.80 -13.03
C SER A 87 -9.14 -8.37 -13.26
N LEU A 88 -8.64 -7.38 -12.51
CA LEU A 88 -7.25 -6.92 -12.61
C LEU A 88 -6.24 -8.01 -12.23
N ASN A 89 -6.52 -8.77 -11.17
CA ASN A 89 -5.70 -9.91 -10.77
C ASN A 89 -5.68 -11.01 -11.83
N THR A 90 -6.80 -11.22 -12.55
CA THR A 90 -6.87 -12.19 -13.66
C THR A 90 -6.07 -11.69 -14.86
N THR A 91 -6.17 -10.40 -15.20
CA THR A 91 -5.49 -9.82 -16.37
C THR A 91 -3.99 -9.67 -16.16
N TYR A 92 -3.56 -9.21 -14.99
CA TYR A 92 -2.18 -8.80 -14.76
C TYR A 92 -1.45 -9.63 -13.69
N GLY A 93 -2.13 -10.56 -13.02
CA GLY A 93 -1.62 -11.27 -11.86
C GLY A 93 -1.82 -10.48 -10.56
N VAL A 94 -1.84 -11.20 -9.43
CA VAL A 94 -2.00 -10.59 -8.10
C VAL A 94 -0.82 -9.64 -7.83
N GLY A 95 -1.11 -8.34 -7.65
CA GLY A 95 -0.10 -7.30 -7.47
C GLY A 95 0.65 -6.89 -8.74
N GLY A 96 0.29 -7.45 -9.90
CA GLY A 96 0.91 -7.17 -11.19
C GLY A 96 0.32 -5.96 -11.93
N TRP A 97 -0.47 -5.12 -11.26
CA TRP A 97 -1.13 -3.96 -11.85
C TRP A 97 -0.95 -2.69 -11.02
N ASN A 98 -0.94 -1.54 -11.71
CA ASN A 98 -0.96 -0.21 -11.11
C ASN A 98 -2.21 0.53 -11.56
N ILE A 99 -2.79 1.30 -10.66
CA ILE A 99 -3.89 2.20 -10.97
C ILE A 99 -3.34 3.43 -11.69
N ASN A 100 -3.87 3.70 -12.89
CA ASN A 100 -3.63 4.93 -13.62
C ASN A 100 -4.57 6.04 -13.15
N SER A 101 -5.84 5.71 -12.93
CA SER A 101 -6.85 6.67 -12.47
C SER A 101 -8.05 5.96 -11.84
N ILE A 102 -8.69 6.64 -10.89
CA ILE A 102 -10.03 6.29 -10.39
C ILE A 102 -10.90 7.51 -10.62
N SER A 103 -12.04 7.36 -11.29
CA SER A 103 -12.95 8.45 -11.59
C SER A 103 -14.37 8.10 -11.16
N LEU A 104 -15.04 9.04 -10.49
CA LEU A 104 -16.47 8.95 -10.22
C LEU A 104 -17.22 9.59 -11.39
N GLN A 105 -18.02 8.82 -12.09
CA GLN A 105 -18.92 9.31 -13.12
C GLN A 105 -20.31 9.52 -12.54
N LEU A 106 -20.84 10.72 -12.74
CA LEU A 106 -22.20 11.09 -12.33
C LEU A 106 -22.94 11.64 -13.54
N THR A 107 -24.25 11.36 -13.61
CA THR A 107 -25.13 11.90 -14.65
C THR A 107 -26.22 12.72 -13.99
N THR A 108 -26.28 14.01 -14.29
CA THR A 108 -27.29 14.90 -13.71
C THR A 108 -28.70 14.53 -14.20
N ALA A 109 -29.69 14.82 -13.38
CA ALA A 109 -31.10 14.56 -13.65
C ALA A 109 -31.94 15.82 -13.44
N THR A 110 -33.10 15.85 -14.10
CA THR A 110 -34.07 16.95 -13.94
C THR A 110 -34.74 16.90 -12.56
N VAL A 111 -34.85 18.06 -11.92
CA VAL A 111 -35.67 18.21 -10.71
C VAL A 111 -37.14 18.11 -11.06
N ASN A 112 -37.82 17.11 -10.51
CA ASN A 112 -39.26 16.88 -10.68
C ASN A 112 -40.01 16.78 -9.34
N ASN A 113 -39.37 17.18 -8.24
CA ASN A 113 -39.91 17.06 -6.89
C ASN A 113 -39.74 18.38 -6.11
N ALA A 114 -40.78 18.79 -5.38
CA ALA A 114 -40.80 20.04 -4.61
C ALA A 114 -39.87 20.06 -3.38
N LEU A 115 -39.35 18.90 -2.97
CA LEU A 115 -38.35 18.74 -1.93
C LEU A 115 -37.03 19.40 -2.32
N PHE A 116 -36.66 19.32 -3.59
CA PHE A 116 -35.33 19.66 -4.07
C PHE A 116 -35.18 21.15 -4.39
N ASN A 117 -33.97 21.68 -4.16
CA ASN A 117 -33.57 23.00 -4.68
C ASN A 117 -33.57 23.01 -6.21
N ALA A 118 -33.68 24.19 -6.82
CA ALA A 118 -33.47 24.32 -8.26
C ALA A 118 -31.99 24.04 -8.59
N SER A 119 -31.74 23.34 -9.70
CA SER A 119 -30.36 23.00 -10.09
C SER A 119 -29.52 24.25 -10.37
N GLN A 120 -28.32 24.28 -9.81
CA GLN A 120 -27.31 25.32 -9.97
C GLN A 120 -25.93 24.69 -10.11
N THR A 121 -25.14 25.21 -11.06
CA THR A 121 -23.71 24.90 -11.18
C THR A 121 -22.97 25.34 -9.92
N GLY A 122 -21.84 24.72 -9.63
CA GLY A 122 -21.04 25.06 -8.45
C GLY A 122 -20.01 23.99 -8.14
N THR A 123 -19.54 23.94 -6.90
CA THR A 123 -18.49 23.04 -6.45
C THR A 123 -19.01 22.09 -5.39
N PHE A 124 -18.65 20.81 -5.50
CA PHE A 124 -18.95 19.80 -4.51
C PHE A 124 -17.72 18.98 -4.17
N ASP A 125 -17.68 18.47 -2.95
CA ASP A 125 -16.61 17.62 -2.46
C ASP A 125 -16.99 16.15 -2.59
N VAL A 126 -16.00 15.32 -2.91
CA VAL A 126 -16.09 13.87 -2.78
C VAL A 126 -15.10 13.41 -1.72
N SER A 127 -15.58 12.69 -0.72
CA SER A 127 -14.77 12.14 0.36
C SER A 127 -14.96 10.63 0.52
N LEU A 128 -13.91 9.91 0.85
CA LEU A 128 -13.96 8.52 1.27
C LEU A 128 -14.38 8.44 2.74
N ILE A 129 -15.44 7.71 3.02
CA ILE A 129 -15.94 7.47 4.38
C ILE A 129 -15.16 6.32 5.01
N SER A 130 -14.75 6.50 6.26
CA SER A 130 -13.98 5.49 7.00
C SER A 130 -14.77 4.21 7.32
N SER A 131 -16.11 4.29 7.43
CA SER A 131 -16.96 3.14 7.71
C SER A 131 -17.86 2.77 6.53
N ASN A 132 -17.78 1.51 6.13
CA ASN A 132 -18.70 0.90 5.17
C ASN A 132 -19.97 0.32 5.82
N SER A 133 -20.23 0.55 7.12
CA SER A 133 -21.32 -0.13 7.85
C SER A 133 -22.69 0.53 7.74
N TRP A 134 -22.81 1.62 6.98
CA TRP A 134 -24.09 2.31 6.86
C TRP A 134 -25.09 1.46 6.05
N THR A 135 -26.37 1.63 6.36
CA THR A 135 -27.46 0.92 5.71
C THR A 135 -28.30 1.92 4.92
N GLU A 136 -28.52 1.62 3.65
CA GLU A 136 -29.47 2.35 2.84
C GLU A 136 -30.88 2.12 3.38
N GLY A 137 -31.62 3.21 3.61
CA GLY A 137 -33.01 3.08 4.00
C GLY A 137 -33.92 2.80 2.81
N THR A 138 -35.22 2.71 3.06
CA THR A 138 -36.21 2.33 2.04
C THR A 138 -37.01 3.51 1.49
N GLY A 139 -36.73 4.72 1.95
CA GLY A 139 -37.49 5.91 1.58
C GLY A 139 -37.13 6.47 0.22
N ASN A 140 -37.94 7.44 -0.23
CA ASN A 140 -37.70 8.23 -1.44
C ASN A 140 -38.26 9.66 -1.27
N PRO A 141 -37.99 10.60 -2.20
CA PRO A 141 -38.43 12.00 -2.09
C PRO A 141 -39.93 12.23 -1.88
N ASN A 142 -40.79 11.31 -2.35
CA ASN A 142 -42.25 11.41 -2.18
C ASN A 142 -42.75 10.70 -0.92
N THR A 143 -42.07 9.64 -0.49
CA THR A 143 -42.42 8.83 0.68
C THR A 143 -41.16 8.53 1.50
N PRO A 144 -40.67 9.48 2.31
CA PRO A 144 -39.52 9.25 3.18
C PRO A 144 -39.81 8.18 4.24
N THR A 145 -38.75 7.52 4.71
CA THR A 145 -38.81 6.60 5.86
C THR A 145 -37.80 7.01 6.92
N THR A 146 -37.78 6.34 8.06
CA THR A 146 -36.79 6.57 9.14
C THR A 146 -35.77 5.44 9.27
N THR A 147 -35.77 4.50 8.33
CA THR A 147 -34.87 3.35 8.24
C THR A 147 -33.57 3.75 7.56
N GLY A 148 -32.44 3.16 7.97
CA GLY A 148 -31.14 3.45 7.35
C GLY A 148 -30.56 4.81 7.74
N VAL A 149 -29.68 5.34 6.87
CA VAL A 149 -28.91 6.57 7.11
C VAL A 149 -29.76 7.84 7.03
N LYS A 150 -29.63 8.74 8.01
CA LYS A 150 -30.36 10.01 8.08
C LYS A 150 -29.38 11.19 8.15
N TRP A 151 -29.89 12.41 8.00
CA TRP A 151 -29.05 13.61 8.09
C TRP A 151 -28.29 13.69 9.42
N THR A 152 -28.95 13.33 10.52
CA THR A 152 -28.33 13.32 11.86
C THR A 152 -27.13 12.39 11.99
N ASP A 153 -27.01 11.39 11.11
CA ASP A 153 -25.93 10.40 11.14
C ASP A 153 -24.69 10.89 10.35
N MET A 154 -24.83 11.91 9.51
CA MET A 154 -23.77 12.39 8.61
C MET A 154 -22.54 12.88 9.35
N SER A 155 -22.69 13.61 10.46
CA SER A 155 -21.54 14.09 11.23
C SER A 155 -20.67 12.94 11.76
N GLY A 156 -21.30 11.84 12.17
CA GLY A 156 -20.61 10.63 12.61
C GLY A 156 -19.98 9.87 11.45
N LEU A 157 -20.69 9.74 10.33
CA LEU A 157 -20.17 9.07 9.13
C LEU A 157 -19.01 9.81 8.49
N LEU A 158 -19.04 11.14 8.49
CA LEU A 158 -17.96 11.97 7.95
C LEU A 158 -16.78 12.12 8.92
N SER A 159 -16.88 11.62 10.15
CA SER A 159 -15.78 11.62 11.10
C SER A 159 -14.61 10.76 10.57
N GLY A 160 -13.46 11.40 10.35
CA GLY A 160 -12.30 10.75 9.74
C GLY A 160 -12.45 10.45 8.26
N ALA A 161 -13.42 11.07 7.56
CA ALA A 161 -13.50 10.97 6.11
C ALA A 161 -12.26 11.60 5.45
N GLN A 162 -11.80 11.00 4.36
CA GLN A 162 -10.63 11.46 3.60
C GLN A 162 -11.09 12.15 2.33
N SER A 163 -10.77 13.43 2.15
CA SER A 163 -11.11 14.14 0.91
C SER A 163 -10.40 13.50 -0.29
N LEU A 164 -11.16 13.24 -1.36
CA LEU A 164 -10.67 12.75 -2.64
C LEU A 164 -10.64 13.85 -3.71
N GLY A 165 -11.17 15.03 -3.40
CA GLY A 165 -11.14 16.22 -4.25
C GLY A 165 -12.40 17.07 -4.14
N ALA A 166 -12.24 18.34 -4.52
CA ALA A 166 -13.32 19.30 -4.78
C ALA A 166 -13.50 19.43 -6.29
N PHE A 167 -14.74 19.36 -6.77
CA PHE A 167 -15.04 19.25 -8.20
C PHE A 167 -16.05 20.28 -8.65
N ASN A 168 -15.76 20.90 -9.80
CA ASN A 168 -16.65 21.86 -10.43
C ASN A 168 -17.71 21.14 -11.27
N LEU A 169 -18.96 21.35 -10.91
CA LEU A 169 -20.14 21.03 -11.70
C LEU A 169 -20.41 22.17 -12.70
N ALA A 170 -19.79 22.07 -13.86
CA ALA A 170 -19.84 23.11 -14.89
C ALA A 170 -21.19 23.20 -15.63
N ASN A 171 -21.96 22.11 -15.66
CA ASN A 171 -23.23 22.04 -16.39
C ASN A 171 -24.27 21.29 -15.56
N VAL A 172 -25.49 21.82 -15.54
CA VAL A 172 -26.67 21.18 -14.95
C VAL A 172 -27.76 21.04 -16.01
N GLY A 173 -28.32 19.85 -16.16
CA GLY A 173 -29.35 19.53 -17.15
C GLY A 173 -29.67 18.03 -17.20
N ASP A 174 -30.74 17.61 -17.86
CA ASP A 174 -31.08 16.19 -17.92
C ASP A 174 -30.03 15.39 -18.70
N GLY A 175 -29.46 14.34 -18.10
CA GLY A 175 -28.57 13.42 -18.79
C GLY A 175 -27.17 13.97 -19.07
N VAL A 176 -26.76 15.08 -18.45
CA VAL A 176 -25.38 15.57 -18.57
C VAL A 176 -24.47 14.69 -17.72
N THR A 177 -23.61 13.92 -18.38
CA THR A 177 -22.65 13.02 -17.73
C THR A 177 -21.28 13.69 -17.62
N ALA A 178 -20.69 13.65 -16.43
CA ALA A 178 -19.33 14.11 -16.16
C ALA A 178 -18.55 13.05 -15.37
N SER A 179 -17.25 12.97 -15.61
CA SER A 179 -16.33 12.08 -14.88
C SER A 179 -15.34 12.91 -14.08
N TYR A 180 -15.30 12.65 -12.78
CA TYR A 180 -14.49 13.37 -11.80
C TYR A 180 -13.36 12.47 -11.35
N THR A 181 -12.13 12.76 -11.79
CA THR A 181 -10.96 11.98 -11.41
C THR A 181 -10.60 12.24 -9.95
N LEU A 182 -10.71 11.19 -9.14
CA LEU A 182 -10.48 11.22 -7.71
C LEU A 182 -8.99 11.17 -7.42
N THR A 183 -8.56 11.92 -6.42
CA THR A 183 -7.22 11.76 -5.82
C THR A 183 -7.24 10.48 -4.97
N PRO A 184 -6.55 9.40 -5.36
CA PRO A 184 -6.67 8.14 -4.66
C PRO A 184 -6.03 8.24 -3.27
N SER A 185 -6.79 7.90 -2.22
CA SER A 185 -6.22 7.75 -0.88
C SER A 185 -5.64 6.34 -0.68
N SER A 186 -4.74 6.18 0.29
CA SER A 186 -4.18 4.87 0.63
C SER A 186 -5.24 3.88 1.10
N THR A 187 -6.27 4.35 1.80
CA THR A 187 -7.43 3.55 2.21
C THR A 187 -8.21 3.06 0.98
N LEU A 188 -8.54 3.95 0.04
CA LEU A 188 -9.26 3.57 -1.19
C LEU A 188 -8.46 2.58 -2.03
N LEU A 189 -7.14 2.77 -2.14
CA LEU A 189 -6.27 1.83 -2.82
C LEU A 189 -6.25 0.48 -2.09
N ASN A 190 -6.14 0.45 -0.77
CA ASN A 190 -6.17 -0.78 0.02
C ASN A 190 -7.49 -1.56 -0.14
N ASP A 191 -8.63 -0.87 -0.13
CA ASP A 191 -9.92 -1.48 -0.38
C ASP A 191 -9.98 -2.05 -1.80
N LEU A 192 -9.42 -1.34 -2.79
CA LEU A 192 -9.35 -1.84 -4.16
C LEU A 192 -8.44 -3.07 -4.31
N PHE A 193 -7.26 -3.10 -3.69
CA PHE A 193 -6.37 -4.27 -3.77
C PHE A 193 -6.91 -5.48 -3.02
N SER A 194 -7.62 -5.25 -1.92
CA SER A 194 -8.24 -6.32 -1.12
C SER A 194 -9.57 -6.80 -1.68
N GLY A 195 -10.15 -6.08 -2.65
CA GLY A 195 -11.50 -6.34 -3.14
C GLY A 195 -12.57 -6.04 -2.09
N GLY A 196 -12.33 -5.06 -1.23
CA GLY A 196 -13.26 -4.59 -0.19
C GLY A 196 -14.38 -3.69 -0.73
N GLN A 197 -15.05 -3.00 0.17
CA GLN A 197 -16.05 -1.99 -0.16
C GLN A 197 -15.46 -0.58 -0.01
N ALA A 198 -15.94 0.37 -0.81
CA ALA A 198 -15.62 1.78 -0.64
C ALA A 198 -16.90 2.62 -0.61
N SER A 199 -17.04 3.41 0.46
CA SER A 199 -18.15 4.35 0.65
C SER A 199 -17.67 5.78 0.41
N PHE A 200 -18.44 6.52 -0.38
CA PHE A 200 -18.15 7.89 -0.79
C PHE A 200 -19.27 8.79 -0.29
N ALA A 201 -18.89 9.96 0.22
CA ALA A 201 -19.81 11.04 0.51
C ALA A 201 -19.63 12.15 -0.52
N LEU A 202 -20.74 12.69 -0.99
CA LEU A 202 -20.81 13.86 -1.85
C LEU A 202 -21.49 14.96 -1.03
N THR A 203 -20.78 16.05 -0.81
CA THR A 203 -21.26 17.20 -0.01
C THR A 203 -21.04 18.48 -0.79
N ALA A 204 -21.80 19.53 -0.51
CA ALA A 204 -21.47 20.85 -1.04
C ALA A 204 -20.08 21.29 -0.54
N ASP A 205 -19.29 21.93 -1.41
CA ASP A 205 -18.03 22.55 -0.97
C ASP A 205 -18.36 23.64 0.06
N PRO A 206 -17.75 23.66 1.26
CA PRO A 206 -18.02 24.68 2.27
C PRO A 206 -17.80 26.13 1.80
N SER A 207 -17.01 26.32 0.75
CA SER A 207 -16.76 27.63 0.12
C SER A 207 -17.80 28.00 -0.94
N ASP A 208 -18.65 27.07 -1.38
CA ASP A 208 -19.72 27.29 -2.36
C ASP A 208 -21.09 27.28 -1.68
N SER A 209 -21.69 28.47 -1.55
CA SER A 209 -23.01 28.63 -0.95
C SER A 209 -24.17 28.50 -1.95
N THR A 210 -23.91 28.08 -3.19
CA THR A 210 -24.86 28.17 -4.32
C THR A 210 -25.14 26.86 -5.02
N VAL A 211 -24.21 25.90 -4.95
CA VAL A 211 -24.33 24.61 -5.64
C VAL A 211 -25.63 23.89 -5.28
N ALA A 212 -26.30 23.35 -6.30
CA ALA A 212 -27.46 22.47 -6.14
C ALA A 212 -27.57 21.52 -7.33
N ALA A 213 -27.46 20.23 -7.11
CA ALA A 213 -27.38 19.25 -8.18
C ALA A 213 -28.08 17.95 -7.80
N PHE A 214 -28.65 17.31 -8.81
CA PHE A 214 -29.34 16.04 -8.68
C PHE A 214 -28.76 15.09 -9.70
N PHE A 215 -28.47 13.88 -9.28
CA PHE A 215 -27.90 12.86 -10.12
C PHE A 215 -28.80 11.64 -10.15
N ASN A 216 -28.72 10.89 -11.24
CA ASN A 216 -29.31 9.57 -11.30
C ASN A 216 -28.73 8.68 -10.20
N SER A 217 -29.53 7.74 -9.74
CA SER A 217 -29.16 6.74 -8.73
C SER A 217 -29.32 5.35 -9.33
N ARG A 218 -29.09 4.31 -8.54
CA ARG A 218 -29.30 2.91 -8.92
C ARG A 218 -30.77 2.63 -9.27
N ASN A 219 -31.69 3.30 -8.58
CA ASN A 219 -33.14 3.09 -8.66
C ASN A 219 -33.88 4.25 -9.35
N PHE A 220 -33.18 5.31 -9.77
CA PHE A 220 -33.74 6.45 -10.48
C PHE A 220 -32.91 6.80 -11.72
N GLY A 221 -33.55 6.76 -12.89
CA GLY A 221 -32.91 6.95 -14.20
C GLY A 221 -32.79 5.65 -15.01
N THR A 222 -31.97 5.67 -16.05
CA THR A 222 -31.65 4.47 -16.85
C THR A 222 -30.36 3.81 -16.34
N ALA A 223 -30.21 2.49 -16.54
CA ALA A 223 -29.00 1.77 -16.14
C ALA A 223 -27.71 2.38 -16.73
N SER A 224 -27.78 2.93 -17.94
CA SER A 224 -26.67 3.63 -18.61
C SER A 224 -26.30 4.98 -17.99
N ARG A 225 -27.17 5.58 -17.16
CA ARG A 225 -26.97 6.87 -16.51
C ARG A 225 -26.65 6.74 -15.01
N ARG A 226 -26.59 5.52 -14.48
CA ARG A 226 -26.26 5.27 -13.08
C ARG A 226 -24.88 5.83 -12.70
N PRO A 227 -24.68 6.20 -11.43
CA PRO A 227 -23.35 6.50 -10.92
C PRO A 227 -22.40 5.35 -11.22
N ALA A 228 -21.16 5.67 -11.58
CA ALA A 228 -20.17 4.65 -11.87
C ALA A 228 -18.79 5.03 -11.32
N LEU A 229 -18.09 4.05 -10.75
CA LEU A 229 -16.69 4.16 -10.39
C LEU A 229 -15.86 3.52 -11.50
N ILE A 230 -15.11 4.35 -12.22
CA ILE A 230 -14.29 3.96 -13.36
C ILE A 230 -12.84 3.83 -12.89
N ILE A 231 -12.31 2.62 -12.95
CA ILE A 231 -10.96 2.28 -12.55
C ILE A 231 -10.17 1.95 -13.81
N THR A 232 -9.10 2.69 -14.07
CA THR A 232 -8.17 2.39 -15.16
C THR A 232 -6.86 1.92 -14.55
N ALA A 233 -6.39 0.77 -14.99
CA ALA A 233 -5.16 0.17 -14.50
C ALA A 233 -4.32 -0.37 -15.67
N SER A 234 -3.02 -0.53 -15.44
CA SER A 234 -2.07 -1.07 -16.40
C SER A 234 -1.15 -2.06 -15.73
N ALA A 235 -0.52 -2.92 -16.52
CA ALA A 235 0.48 -3.85 -16.01
C ALA A 235 1.60 -3.08 -15.27
N THR A 236 2.07 -3.64 -14.16
CA THR A 236 3.31 -3.18 -13.54
C THR A 236 4.44 -3.41 -14.54
N PRO A 237 5.20 -2.36 -14.92
CA PRO A 237 6.28 -2.53 -15.88
C PRO A 237 7.31 -3.51 -15.33
N GLU A 238 7.40 -4.70 -15.90
CA GLU A 238 8.57 -5.54 -15.69
C GLU A 238 9.76 -4.87 -16.40
N PRO A 239 10.95 -4.77 -15.78
CA PRO A 239 12.14 -4.43 -16.54
C PRO A 239 12.36 -5.55 -17.57
N GLY A 240 12.11 -5.23 -18.84
CA GLY A 240 12.35 -6.15 -19.94
C GLY A 240 13.76 -6.73 -19.84
N ARG A 241 13.88 -8.05 -20.02
CA ARG A 241 15.13 -8.84 -19.88
C ARG A 241 16.36 -8.20 -20.54
N ALA A 242 16.18 -7.32 -21.54
CA ALA A 242 17.23 -6.52 -22.17
C ALA A 242 17.94 -5.53 -21.22
N MET A 243 17.23 -4.91 -20.26
CA MET A 243 17.82 -3.95 -19.31
C MET A 243 18.73 -4.65 -18.28
N LEU A 244 18.36 -5.87 -17.86
CA LEU A 244 19.21 -6.72 -17.01
C LEU A 244 20.50 -7.17 -17.73
N PHE A 245 20.44 -7.42 -19.04
CA PHE A 245 21.64 -7.74 -19.84
C PHE A 245 22.56 -6.53 -20.05
N LEU A 246 22.01 -5.33 -20.27
CA LEU A 246 22.81 -4.11 -20.44
C LEU A 246 23.53 -3.68 -19.15
N ILE A 247 22.90 -3.87 -17.99
CA ILE A 247 23.53 -3.61 -16.68
C ILE A 247 24.65 -4.62 -16.41
N GLY A 248 24.46 -5.90 -16.79
CA GLY A 248 25.51 -6.93 -16.70
C GLY A 248 26.75 -6.64 -17.55
N ALA A 249 26.56 -6.07 -18.76
CA ALA A 249 27.67 -5.73 -19.66
C ALA A 249 28.44 -4.47 -19.22
N ALA A 250 27.79 -3.48 -18.60
CA ALA A 250 28.46 -2.29 -18.08
C ALA A 250 29.42 -2.60 -16.91
N CYS A 251 29.11 -3.61 -16.10
CA CYS A 251 29.93 -4.03 -14.97
C CYS A 251 31.22 -4.78 -15.36
N THR A 252 31.30 -5.37 -16.56
CA THR A 252 32.49 -6.09 -17.03
C THR A 252 33.51 -5.17 -17.73
N LEU A 253 33.08 -4.02 -18.25
CA LEU A 253 33.93 -3.07 -18.98
C LEU A 253 34.55 -1.96 -18.10
N GLY A 254 34.15 -1.83 -16.83
CA GLY A 254 34.62 -0.78 -15.91
C GLY A 254 36.00 -0.98 -15.27
N ARG A 255 36.71 -2.09 -15.52
CA ARG A 255 38.04 -2.36 -14.94
C ARG A 255 39.19 -1.99 -15.88
N ARG A 256 39.36 -0.70 -16.19
CA ARG A 256 40.68 -0.14 -16.56
C ARG A 256 40.84 1.25 -15.94
N ARG A 257 41.46 1.30 -14.76
CA ARG A 257 41.94 2.55 -14.14
C ARG A 257 43.07 3.13 -15.00
N LYS A 258 42.91 4.38 -15.46
CA LYS A 258 44.03 5.20 -15.95
C LYS A 258 44.62 6.01 -14.78
N PRO A 259 45.94 6.23 -14.73
CA PRO A 259 46.56 6.98 -13.65
C PRO A 259 46.30 8.49 -13.79
N VAL A 260 46.05 9.13 -12.65
CA VAL A 260 45.84 10.58 -12.52
C VAL A 260 47.18 11.29 -12.73
N LYS A 261 47.20 12.30 -13.61
CA LYS A 261 48.35 13.22 -13.76
C LYS A 261 48.29 14.29 -12.66
N THR A 262 49.41 14.44 -11.98
CA THR A 262 49.75 15.48 -11.02
C THR A 262 49.66 16.86 -11.67
N ILE A 263 48.96 17.81 -11.04
CA ILE A 263 48.94 19.22 -11.41
C ILE A 263 49.69 19.99 -10.32
N GLU A 264 50.74 20.73 -10.72
CA GLU A 264 51.52 21.62 -9.85
C GLU A 264 50.73 22.89 -9.45
N PRO A 265 51.06 23.51 -8.29
CA PRO A 265 50.31 24.63 -7.76
C PRO A 265 50.76 25.98 -8.34
N HIS A 266 49.83 26.75 -8.90
CA HIS A 266 50.09 28.14 -9.27
C HIS A 266 49.78 29.09 -8.10
N ARG A 267 50.83 29.81 -7.66
CA ARG A 267 50.83 30.94 -6.74
C ARG A 267 49.83 32.03 -7.16
N MET A 268 48.94 32.46 -6.26
CA MET A 268 48.47 33.86 -6.24
C MET A 268 48.19 34.39 -4.82
N LYS A 269 49.14 35.22 -4.38
CA LYS A 269 49.07 36.48 -3.62
C LYS A 269 47.89 36.71 -2.66
N LYS A 270 48.26 36.72 -1.37
CA LYS A 270 47.52 37.26 -0.22
C LYS A 270 47.20 38.76 -0.42
N ARG A 271 45.97 39.16 -0.11
CA ARG A 271 45.62 40.53 0.30
C ARG A 271 44.66 40.46 1.47
N PHE A 272 45.15 40.87 2.64
CA PHE A 272 44.38 41.12 3.85
C PHE A 272 43.61 42.44 3.66
N ILE A 273 42.29 42.40 3.87
CA ILE A 273 41.49 43.59 4.15
C ILE A 273 40.69 43.26 5.42
N ILE A 274 41.07 43.93 6.51
CA ILE A 274 40.38 43.93 7.79
C ILE A 274 39.31 45.01 7.69
N ILE A 275 38.03 44.62 7.76
CA ILE A 275 36.92 45.54 8.00
C ILE A 275 36.32 45.13 9.35
N ALA A 276 36.56 45.97 10.35
CA ALA A 276 35.87 45.91 11.63
C ALA A 276 34.42 46.38 11.43
N ALA A 277 33.47 45.45 11.58
CA ALA A 277 32.05 45.76 11.61
C ALA A 277 31.58 45.80 13.07
N VAL A 278 31.08 46.96 13.45
CA VAL A 278 30.52 47.35 14.74
C VAL A 278 29.39 46.38 15.16
N LEU A 279 29.52 45.82 16.37
CA LEU A 279 28.53 44.97 16.99
C LEU A 279 27.34 45.83 17.46
N CYS A 280 26.25 45.83 16.69
CA CYS A 280 24.95 46.34 17.14
C CYS A 280 24.14 45.13 17.63
N PRO A 281 23.68 45.05 18.89
CA PRO A 281 22.84 43.97 19.34
C PRO A 281 21.44 44.17 18.78
N VAL A 282 21.19 43.65 17.58
CA VAL A 282 19.83 43.44 17.09
C VAL A 282 19.24 42.33 17.96
N LEU A 283 18.27 42.69 18.81
CA LEU A 283 17.35 41.71 19.39
C LEU A 283 16.66 41.00 18.23
N LEU A 284 17.15 39.80 17.89
CA LEU A 284 16.41 38.87 17.07
C LEU A 284 15.20 38.43 17.90
N PRO A 285 13.95 38.62 17.44
CA PRO A 285 12.84 37.91 18.03
C PRO A 285 13.15 36.42 17.93
N ALA A 286 12.96 35.69 19.03
CA ALA A 286 13.08 34.24 19.04
C ALA A 286 12.31 33.69 17.84
N ALA A 287 13.03 33.07 16.91
CA ALA A 287 12.41 32.40 15.78
C ALA A 287 11.47 31.36 16.38
N ASP A 288 10.18 31.63 16.28
CA ASP A 288 9.14 30.65 16.53
C ASP A 288 9.52 29.43 15.69
N SER A 289 9.90 28.33 16.34
CA SER A 289 10.46 27.18 15.66
C SER A 289 9.39 26.67 14.71
N ALA A 290 9.54 26.95 13.40
CA ALA A 290 8.59 26.53 12.39
C ALA A 290 8.32 25.04 12.59
N LYS A 291 7.06 24.68 12.87
CA LYS A 291 6.67 23.31 13.18
C LYS A 291 7.14 22.41 12.03
N LYS A 292 7.96 21.42 12.38
CA LYS A 292 8.48 20.42 11.45
C LYS A 292 7.32 19.68 10.79
N GLN A 293 7.31 19.64 9.46
CA GLN A 293 6.31 18.89 8.70
C GLN A 293 6.44 17.38 9.00
N PRO A 294 5.33 16.62 9.06
CA PRO A 294 5.39 15.18 9.26
C PRO A 294 6.22 14.46 8.19
N VAL A 295 6.86 13.37 8.57
CA VAL A 295 7.49 12.42 7.66
C VAL A 295 6.45 11.38 7.28
N ARG A 296 6.02 11.39 6.02
CA ARG A 296 5.02 10.47 5.49
C ARG A 296 5.67 9.12 5.20
N VAL A 297 5.14 8.05 5.77
CA VAL A 297 5.78 6.72 5.69
C VAL A 297 4.85 5.65 5.11
N ALA A 298 5.46 4.71 4.39
CA ALA A 298 4.83 3.46 3.98
C ALA A 298 5.53 2.28 4.67
N VAL A 299 4.78 1.47 5.42
CA VAL A 299 5.35 0.48 6.36
C VAL A 299 4.73 -0.89 6.14
N ILE A 300 5.56 -1.92 6.06
CA ILE A 300 5.07 -3.27 5.77
C ILE A 300 4.19 -3.77 6.91
N GLY A 301 3.05 -4.37 6.58
CA GLY A 301 2.01 -4.70 7.55
C GLY A 301 2.49 -5.57 8.73
N GLY A 302 3.54 -6.37 8.56
CA GLY A 302 4.14 -7.14 9.65
C GLY A 302 4.65 -6.29 10.81
N MET A 303 5.16 -5.07 10.55
CA MET A 303 5.67 -4.16 11.57
C MET A 303 4.56 -3.43 12.33
N THR A 304 3.44 -3.12 11.66
CA THR A 304 2.28 -2.50 12.29
C THR A 304 1.47 -3.53 13.08
N LEU A 305 1.21 -4.72 12.52
CA LEU A 305 0.57 -5.85 13.22
C LEU A 305 1.39 -6.33 14.42
N GLY A 306 2.72 -6.25 14.32
CA GLY A 306 3.65 -6.60 15.39
C GLY A 306 3.66 -5.61 16.56
N GLY A 307 3.08 -4.40 16.39
CA GLY A 307 3.07 -3.34 17.40
C GLY A 307 4.34 -2.48 17.47
N MET A 308 5.39 -2.83 16.73
CA MET A 308 6.70 -2.17 16.81
C MET A 308 6.72 -0.77 16.18
N TRP A 309 6.01 -0.59 15.06
CA TRP A 309 6.08 0.67 14.31
C TRP A 309 5.54 1.89 15.08
N PRO A 310 4.36 1.85 15.72
CA PRO A 310 3.85 2.98 16.49
C PRO A 310 4.81 3.46 17.58
N GLU A 311 5.40 2.54 18.36
CA GLU A 311 6.38 2.88 19.41
C GLU A 311 7.66 3.49 18.83
N LEU A 312 8.14 2.97 17.69
CA LEU A 312 9.31 3.52 17.01
C LEU A 312 9.05 4.95 16.54
N ALA A 313 7.89 5.19 15.92
CA ALA A 313 7.47 6.49 15.42
C ALA A 313 7.35 7.52 16.56
N GLU A 314 6.78 7.11 17.70
CA GLU A 314 6.71 7.94 18.90
C GLU A 314 8.10 8.28 19.44
N LYS A 315 8.97 7.28 19.62
CA LYS A 315 10.33 7.50 20.13
C LYS A 315 11.17 8.40 19.23
N PHE A 316 11.10 8.20 17.91
CA PHE A 316 11.76 9.08 16.95
C PHE A 316 11.23 10.52 17.02
N THR A 317 9.92 10.68 17.16
CA THR A 317 9.28 12.01 17.30
C THR A 317 9.77 12.70 18.57
N GLN A 318 9.87 11.98 19.69
CA GLN A 318 10.43 12.49 20.95
C GLN A 318 11.91 12.89 20.81
N ASP A 319 12.72 12.06 20.15
CA ASP A 319 14.16 12.27 20.02
C ASP A 319 14.52 13.43 19.09
N THR A 320 13.69 13.70 18.08
CA THR A 320 14.07 14.59 16.97
C THR A 320 13.09 15.74 16.73
N GLY A 321 11.88 15.68 17.27
CA GLY A 321 10.81 16.63 17.01
C GLY A 321 10.18 16.52 15.62
N TRP A 322 10.53 15.52 14.81
CA TRP A 322 9.88 15.25 13.51
C TRP A 322 8.67 14.33 13.72
N PRO A 323 7.43 14.79 13.49
CA PRO A 323 6.27 13.90 13.53
C PRO A 323 6.36 12.84 12.43
N VAL A 324 5.79 11.66 12.66
CA VAL A 324 5.70 10.59 11.65
C VAL A 324 4.24 10.31 11.35
N GLU A 325 3.88 10.33 10.06
CA GLU A 325 2.54 10.06 9.57
C GLU A 325 2.53 8.74 8.79
N LEU A 326 1.82 7.74 9.30
CA LEU A 326 1.63 6.48 8.59
C LEU A 326 0.62 6.64 7.47
N VAL A 327 1.10 6.82 6.25
CA VAL A 327 0.25 7.00 5.06
C VAL A 327 -0.20 5.66 4.49
N ALA A 328 0.67 4.65 4.47
CA ALA A 328 0.35 3.35 3.89
C ALA A 328 0.88 2.18 4.72
N THR A 329 0.05 1.14 4.88
CA THR A 329 0.47 -0.15 5.44
C THR A 329 -0.22 -1.29 4.71
N GLY A 330 0.46 -2.42 4.55
CA GLY A 330 -0.07 -3.55 3.80
C GLY A 330 1.00 -4.45 3.17
N PRO A 331 0.63 -5.22 2.13
CA PRO A 331 1.58 -5.96 1.29
C PRO A 331 2.54 -5.01 0.54
N LYS A 332 3.67 -5.54 0.06
CA LYS A 332 4.71 -4.74 -0.62
C LYS A 332 4.18 -3.90 -1.78
N ALA A 333 3.20 -4.41 -2.54
CA ALA A 333 2.62 -3.70 -3.68
C ALA A 333 1.99 -2.36 -3.27
N VAL A 334 1.24 -2.34 -2.15
CA VAL A 334 0.64 -1.12 -1.59
C VAL A 334 1.71 -0.08 -1.26
N LEU A 335 2.78 -0.51 -0.61
CA LEU A 335 3.89 0.37 -0.22
C LEU A 335 4.62 0.92 -1.45
N ALA A 336 4.87 0.05 -2.43
CA ALA A 336 5.54 0.44 -3.66
C ALA A 336 4.73 1.47 -4.42
N GLN A 337 3.40 1.35 -4.44
CA GLN A 337 2.52 2.31 -5.07
C GLN A 337 2.49 3.64 -4.33
N ALA A 338 2.40 3.62 -2.99
CA ALA A 338 2.45 4.84 -2.20
C ALA A 338 3.74 5.64 -2.49
N LEU A 339 4.87 4.96 -2.62
CA LEU A 339 6.13 5.58 -3.01
C LEU A 339 6.12 6.05 -4.48
N LYS A 340 5.71 5.19 -5.42
CA LYS A 340 5.66 5.51 -6.86
C LYS A 340 4.73 6.70 -7.15
N GLY A 341 3.69 6.89 -6.35
CA GLY A 341 2.77 8.04 -6.41
C GLY A 341 3.25 9.30 -5.69
N GLY A 342 4.44 9.29 -5.07
CA GLY A 342 4.97 10.46 -4.34
C GLY A 342 4.20 10.81 -3.07
N LEU A 343 3.44 9.86 -2.51
CA LEU A 343 2.61 10.05 -1.32
C LEU A 343 3.40 9.92 -0.01
N VAL A 344 4.58 9.31 -0.07
CA VAL A 344 5.43 9.04 1.10
C VAL A 344 6.86 9.51 0.86
N ASP A 345 7.54 9.85 1.95
CA ASP A 345 8.92 10.31 1.99
C ASP A 345 9.90 9.17 2.32
N LEU A 346 9.42 8.12 2.98
CA LEU A 346 10.20 6.94 3.38
C LEU A 346 9.34 5.67 3.30
N VAL A 347 9.94 4.56 2.86
CA VAL A 347 9.30 3.24 2.84
C VAL A 347 10.17 2.19 3.51
N THR A 348 9.55 1.29 4.28
CA THR A 348 10.20 0.14 4.90
C THR A 348 9.45 -1.15 4.60
N LEU A 349 10.14 -2.12 3.99
CA LEU A 349 9.60 -3.43 3.62
C LEU A 349 10.67 -4.52 3.64
N HIS A 350 10.30 -5.77 3.34
CA HIS A 350 11.29 -6.84 3.19
C HIS A 350 12.25 -6.53 2.05
N SER A 351 13.51 -6.93 2.17
CA SER A 351 14.40 -6.99 1.00
C SER A 351 13.77 -7.88 -0.07
N SER A 352 13.65 -7.38 -1.28
CA SER A 352 13.10 -8.11 -2.41
C SER A 352 13.35 -7.43 -3.75
N ASP A 353 12.92 -8.10 -4.82
CA ASP A 353 12.99 -7.57 -6.18
C ASP A 353 12.20 -6.26 -6.30
N GLU A 354 11.03 -6.15 -5.66
CA GLU A 354 10.25 -4.90 -5.66
C GLU A 354 11.00 -3.73 -4.98
N ALA A 355 11.72 -4.00 -3.88
CA ALA A 355 12.56 -2.99 -3.23
C ALA A 355 13.70 -2.53 -4.15
N THR A 356 14.35 -3.50 -4.81
CA THR A 356 15.43 -3.25 -5.75
C THR A 356 14.95 -2.46 -6.97
N GLU A 357 13.77 -2.79 -7.48
CA GLU A 357 13.14 -2.11 -8.61
C GLU A 357 12.85 -0.64 -8.28
N MET A 358 12.32 -0.34 -7.09
CA MET A 358 12.04 1.04 -6.68
C MET A 358 13.32 1.90 -6.66
N VAL A 359 14.44 1.33 -6.23
CA VAL A 359 15.74 2.02 -6.25
C VAL A 359 16.27 2.14 -7.68
N ALA A 360 16.27 1.04 -8.44
CA ALA A 360 16.79 1.01 -9.81
C ALA A 360 16.07 1.98 -10.76
N ASN A 361 14.76 2.17 -10.56
CA ASN A 361 13.93 3.09 -11.35
C ASN A 361 13.88 4.52 -10.79
N GLY A 362 14.74 4.85 -9.81
CA GLY A 362 14.89 6.18 -9.22
C GLY A 362 13.66 6.67 -8.47
N PHE A 363 12.80 5.77 -7.98
CA PHE A 363 11.70 6.13 -7.08
C PHE A 363 12.18 6.29 -5.64
N ALA A 364 13.18 5.50 -5.25
CA ALA A 364 13.83 5.57 -3.96
C ALA A 364 15.35 5.56 -4.08
N LYS A 365 16.00 5.91 -2.98
CA LYS A 365 17.45 5.83 -2.80
C LYS A 365 17.77 5.45 -1.35
N ASP A 366 19.06 5.32 -1.06
CA ASP A 366 19.59 5.01 0.27
C ASP A 366 18.94 3.75 0.86
N MET A 367 18.80 2.69 0.06
CA MET A 367 18.25 1.42 0.54
C MET A 367 19.22 0.73 1.50
N GLN A 368 18.83 0.58 2.76
CA GLN A 368 19.68 -0.01 3.79
C GLN A 368 18.90 -1.03 4.64
N PRO A 369 19.48 -2.21 4.94
CA PRO A 369 18.88 -3.13 5.90
C PRO A 369 18.95 -2.54 7.32
N TRP A 370 17.85 -2.63 8.07
CA TRP A 370 17.77 -2.03 9.41
C TRP A 370 17.16 -2.96 10.48
N ALA A 371 16.27 -3.87 10.08
CA ALA A 371 15.66 -4.86 10.97
C ALA A 371 15.60 -6.24 10.28
N ARG A 372 15.25 -7.28 11.04
CA ARG A 372 14.93 -8.60 10.52
C ARG A 372 13.72 -9.17 11.24
N ASN A 373 12.93 -10.02 10.58
CA ASN A 373 11.95 -10.89 11.23
C ASN A 373 12.27 -12.36 10.99
N GLU A 374 11.61 -13.24 11.73
CA GLU A 374 11.87 -14.67 11.76
C GLU A 374 10.78 -15.51 11.06
N HIS A 375 11.23 -16.59 10.42
CA HIS A 375 10.40 -17.73 10.02
C HIS A 375 10.58 -18.89 11.01
N CYS A 376 9.60 -19.79 11.05
CA CYS A 376 9.67 -21.03 11.80
C CYS A 376 9.34 -22.23 10.92
N ILE A 377 9.73 -23.42 11.38
CA ILE A 377 9.27 -24.69 10.83
C ILE A 377 8.06 -25.11 11.67
N MET A 378 6.92 -25.33 11.02
CA MET A 378 5.75 -25.97 11.62
C MET A 378 5.66 -27.43 11.19
N GLY A 379 5.08 -28.28 12.04
CA GLY A 379 4.93 -29.71 11.78
C GLY A 379 3.79 -30.34 12.59
N PRO A 380 3.49 -31.63 12.34
CA PRO A 380 2.42 -32.35 13.02
C PRO A 380 2.79 -32.69 14.48
N ALA A 381 1.80 -32.78 15.37
CA ALA A 381 2.02 -32.92 16.82
C ALA A 381 2.76 -34.20 17.25
N ASP A 382 2.77 -35.24 16.42
CA ASP A 382 3.50 -36.50 16.62
C ASP A 382 4.98 -36.43 16.19
N ASP A 383 5.39 -35.39 15.45
CA ASP A 383 6.77 -35.09 15.06
C ASP A 383 7.57 -36.29 14.51
N PRO A 384 7.16 -36.90 13.37
CA PRO A 384 7.80 -38.10 12.81
C PRO A 384 9.28 -37.93 12.45
N ALA A 385 9.76 -36.69 12.23
CA ALA A 385 11.17 -36.40 11.98
C ALA A 385 11.99 -36.10 13.26
N GLY A 386 11.34 -35.98 14.43
CA GLY A 386 12.01 -35.73 15.71
C GLY A 386 12.80 -34.41 15.72
N ILE A 387 12.19 -33.32 15.24
CA ILE A 387 12.82 -32.00 15.12
C ILE A 387 12.31 -30.96 16.13
N ARG A 388 11.28 -31.29 16.93
CA ARG A 388 10.71 -30.37 17.92
C ARG A 388 11.78 -29.89 18.90
N GLY A 389 11.86 -28.57 19.07
CA GLY A 389 12.76 -27.93 20.02
C GLY A 389 14.18 -27.67 19.48
N MET A 390 14.52 -28.15 18.27
CA MET A 390 15.77 -27.82 17.63
C MET A 390 15.91 -26.31 17.42
N LYS A 391 17.16 -25.84 17.35
CA LYS A 391 17.52 -24.41 17.16
C LYS A 391 18.19 -24.12 15.83
N ASP A 392 18.58 -25.17 15.12
CA ASP A 392 19.19 -25.11 13.78
C ASP A 392 18.18 -25.64 12.77
N GLY A 393 17.73 -24.77 11.87
CA GLY A 393 16.78 -25.08 10.82
C GLY A 393 17.37 -25.99 9.75
N ALA A 394 18.65 -25.85 9.42
CA ALA A 394 19.29 -26.69 8.42
C ALA A 394 19.43 -28.14 8.91
N GLU A 395 19.83 -28.35 10.16
CA GLU A 395 19.87 -29.68 10.77
C GLU A 395 18.47 -30.31 10.90
N ALA A 396 17.44 -29.50 11.16
CA ALA A 396 16.06 -29.98 11.15
C ALA A 396 15.61 -30.44 9.75
N LEU A 397 15.99 -29.70 8.69
CA LEU A 397 15.71 -30.12 7.31
C LEU A 397 16.44 -31.41 6.92
N LYS A 398 17.69 -31.61 7.38
CA LYS A 398 18.40 -32.90 7.21
C LYS A 398 17.61 -34.06 7.80
N LYS A 399 17.09 -33.90 9.02
CA LYS A 399 16.29 -34.94 9.68
C LYS A 399 14.97 -35.23 8.95
N ILE A 400 14.29 -34.20 8.45
CA ILE A 400 13.09 -34.37 7.62
C ILE A 400 13.42 -35.18 6.36
N ALA A 401 14.54 -34.86 5.69
CA ALA A 401 14.97 -35.59 4.49
C ALA A 401 15.35 -37.06 4.79
N GLN A 402 16.08 -37.29 5.89
CA GLN A 402 16.50 -38.63 6.31
C GLN A 402 15.31 -39.53 6.68
N SER A 403 14.31 -38.99 7.36
CA SER A 403 13.08 -39.73 7.68
C SER A 403 12.08 -39.78 6.53
N GLN A 404 12.34 -39.04 5.45
CA GLN A 404 11.40 -38.81 4.35
C GLN A 404 10.00 -38.39 4.85
N SER A 405 9.96 -37.60 5.93
CA SER A 405 8.70 -37.09 6.45
C SER A 405 8.11 -36.06 5.49
N PRO A 406 6.77 -36.01 5.29
CA PRO A 406 6.18 -35.10 4.33
C PRO A 406 6.59 -33.64 4.58
N PHE A 407 6.97 -32.92 3.53
CA PHE A 407 7.38 -31.51 3.58
C PHE A 407 6.70 -30.74 2.44
N VAL A 408 6.01 -29.66 2.76
CA VAL A 408 5.38 -28.78 1.75
C VAL A 408 6.40 -27.74 1.27
N ASP A 409 6.72 -27.78 -0.02
CA ASP A 409 7.42 -26.68 -0.70
C ASP A 409 6.45 -25.51 -0.89
N PHE A 410 6.42 -24.61 0.08
CA PHE A 410 5.50 -23.47 0.08
C PHE A 410 5.91 -22.41 -0.96
N MET A 411 4.98 -22.02 -1.83
CA MET A 411 5.22 -21.03 -2.90
C MET A 411 5.22 -19.57 -2.43
N GLY A 412 5.10 -19.31 -1.12
CA GLY A 412 5.18 -17.97 -0.56
C GLY A 412 6.58 -17.35 -0.74
N PRO A 413 6.74 -16.16 -1.37
CA PRO A 413 8.05 -15.63 -1.76
C PRO A 413 9.08 -15.56 -0.61
N GLY A 414 8.63 -15.17 0.60
CA GLY A 414 9.52 -15.09 1.77
C GLY A 414 9.90 -16.45 2.34
N SER A 415 8.92 -17.35 2.48
CA SER A 415 9.17 -18.72 2.94
C SER A 415 10.04 -19.50 1.98
N ARG A 416 9.85 -19.31 0.67
CA ARG A 416 10.64 -19.99 -0.35
C ARG A 416 12.10 -19.57 -0.35
N GLU A 417 12.36 -18.26 -0.19
CA GLU A 417 13.72 -17.74 -0.04
C GLU A 417 14.44 -18.36 1.17
N VAL A 418 13.76 -18.45 2.31
CA VAL A 418 14.31 -19.08 3.53
C VAL A 418 14.49 -20.57 3.33
N SER A 419 13.49 -21.26 2.78
CA SER A 419 13.53 -22.70 2.47
C SER A 419 14.73 -23.05 1.61
N HIS A 420 14.94 -22.38 0.47
CA HIS A 420 16.09 -22.62 -0.41
C HIS A 420 17.42 -22.40 0.31
N ARG A 421 17.53 -21.37 1.15
CA ARG A 421 18.74 -21.10 1.93
C ARG A 421 19.04 -22.20 2.94
N LEU A 422 18.02 -22.67 3.66
CA LEU A 422 18.16 -23.74 4.65
C LEU A 422 18.47 -25.09 3.99
N TRP A 423 17.79 -25.46 2.90
CA TRP A 423 18.09 -26.69 2.15
C TRP A 423 19.53 -26.70 1.64
N LYS A 424 19.98 -25.56 1.09
CA LYS A 424 21.38 -25.40 0.69
C LYS A 424 22.34 -25.54 1.87
N ALA A 425 22.04 -24.94 3.02
CA ALA A 425 22.85 -25.06 4.23
C ALA A 425 22.84 -26.48 4.80
N ALA A 426 21.73 -27.21 4.64
CA ALA A 426 21.60 -28.61 4.98
C ALA A 426 22.43 -29.53 4.07
N GLY A 427 22.85 -29.06 2.89
CA GLY A 427 23.50 -29.92 1.89
C GLY A 427 22.56 -30.97 1.31
N GLU A 428 21.25 -30.74 1.41
CA GLU A 428 20.19 -31.64 0.97
C GLU A 428 19.33 -30.97 -0.10
N GLU A 429 18.72 -31.76 -0.96
CA GLU A 429 17.73 -31.28 -1.94
C GLU A 429 16.33 -31.78 -1.55
N PRO A 430 15.31 -30.91 -1.50
CA PRO A 430 13.95 -31.34 -1.28
C PRO A 430 13.42 -32.05 -2.54
N LYS A 431 13.65 -33.36 -2.63
CA LYS A 431 13.21 -34.20 -3.76
C LYS A 431 12.67 -35.55 -3.32
N GLY A 432 11.75 -36.08 -4.11
CA GLY A 432 11.08 -37.37 -3.87
C GLY A 432 9.62 -37.19 -3.43
N ASN A 433 8.93 -38.32 -3.22
CA ASN A 433 7.49 -38.34 -2.97
C ASN A 433 7.07 -37.69 -1.63
N TRP A 434 7.99 -37.51 -0.70
CA TRP A 434 7.76 -36.83 0.57
C TRP A 434 7.77 -35.30 0.43
N VAL A 435 8.25 -34.76 -0.69
CA VAL A 435 8.19 -33.32 -0.98
C VAL A 435 6.93 -33.01 -1.75
N LEU A 436 6.02 -32.32 -1.09
CA LEU A 436 4.69 -31.99 -1.58
C LEU A 436 4.69 -30.60 -2.18
N LYS A 437 4.07 -30.47 -3.34
CA LYS A 437 3.78 -29.15 -3.92
C LYS A 437 2.70 -28.47 -3.08
N ASP A 438 2.87 -27.18 -2.83
CA ASP A 438 1.81 -26.36 -2.27
C ASP A 438 0.64 -26.21 -3.26
N GLU A 439 -0.54 -26.66 -2.84
CA GLU A 439 -1.81 -26.58 -3.57
C GLU A 439 -2.86 -25.77 -2.79
N SER A 440 -2.42 -24.96 -1.82
CA SER A 440 -3.31 -24.10 -1.05
C SER A 440 -3.96 -23.05 -1.97
N LYS A 441 -5.26 -22.79 -1.74
CA LYS A 441 -6.02 -21.78 -2.52
C LYS A 441 -5.59 -20.35 -2.22
N ALA A 442 -4.95 -20.14 -1.07
CA ALA A 442 -4.42 -18.85 -0.63
C ALA A 442 -3.20 -19.08 0.27
N PRO A 443 -2.20 -18.16 0.27
CA PRO A 443 -0.99 -18.29 1.10
C PRO A 443 -1.27 -18.48 2.60
N GLN A 444 -2.40 -17.98 3.10
CA GLN A 444 -2.82 -18.07 4.49
C GLN A 444 -3.30 -19.48 4.88
N ALA A 445 -3.68 -20.31 3.90
CA ALA A 445 -4.18 -21.67 4.10
C ALA A 445 -3.06 -22.72 4.01
N VAL A 446 -1.79 -22.32 3.86
CA VAL A 446 -0.68 -23.28 3.69
C VAL A 446 -0.50 -24.20 4.90
N VAL A 447 -0.72 -23.68 6.13
CA VAL A 447 -0.57 -24.49 7.35
C VAL A 447 -1.72 -25.48 7.48
N GLU A 448 -2.95 -25.10 7.10
CA GLU A 448 -4.09 -26.03 7.01
C GLU A 448 -3.84 -27.11 5.95
N TYR A 449 -3.29 -26.74 4.79
CA TYR A 449 -2.89 -27.70 3.77
C TYR A 449 -1.83 -28.67 4.31
N ALA A 450 -0.76 -28.15 4.92
CA ALA A 450 0.29 -28.96 5.52
C ALA A 450 -0.26 -29.89 6.61
N ALA A 451 -1.20 -29.41 7.44
CA ALA A 451 -1.89 -30.23 8.44
C ALA A 451 -2.66 -31.39 7.81
N SER A 452 -3.41 -31.13 6.73
CA SER A 452 -4.16 -32.18 6.00
C SER A 452 -3.25 -33.27 5.40
N LYS A 453 -1.97 -32.94 5.17
CA LYS A 453 -0.95 -33.85 4.64
C LYS A 453 -0.02 -34.39 5.73
N LYS A 454 -0.22 -34.02 7.00
CA LYS A 454 0.70 -34.29 8.12
C LYS A 454 2.15 -33.93 7.79
N ALA A 455 2.33 -32.76 7.17
CA ALA A 455 3.59 -32.34 6.57
C ALA A 455 4.23 -31.15 7.29
N TYR A 456 5.56 -31.09 7.27
CA TYR A 456 6.31 -29.92 7.73
C TYR A 456 6.24 -28.77 6.72
N VAL A 457 6.31 -27.53 7.19
CA VAL A 457 6.31 -26.33 6.32
C VAL A 457 7.06 -25.17 6.97
N ILE A 458 7.75 -24.36 6.16
CA ILE A 458 8.42 -23.12 6.62
C ILE A 458 7.49 -21.92 6.41
N VAL A 459 7.16 -21.20 7.48
CA VAL A 459 6.22 -20.07 7.45
C VAL A 459 6.72 -18.89 8.30
N GLY A 460 6.25 -17.69 8.00
CA GLY A 460 6.56 -16.51 8.81
C GLY A 460 5.97 -16.62 10.22
N ARG A 461 6.75 -16.25 11.24
CA ARG A 461 6.34 -16.43 12.64
C ARG A 461 5.28 -15.42 13.10
N ILE A 462 5.35 -14.17 12.63
CA ILE A 462 4.38 -13.11 12.97
C ILE A 462 2.94 -13.48 12.55
N PRO A 463 2.66 -13.90 11.29
CA PRO A 463 1.32 -14.31 10.90
C PRO A 463 0.72 -15.45 11.71
N ILE A 464 1.54 -16.40 12.18
CA ILE A 464 1.10 -17.49 13.07
C ILE A 464 0.68 -16.95 14.42
N LEU A 465 1.55 -16.17 15.06
CA LEU A 465 1.30 -15.63 16.40
C LEU A 465 0.14 -14.64 16.45
N LYS A 466 -0.12 -13.93 15.34
CA LYS A 466 -1.23 -12.98 15.22
C LYS A 466 -2.51 -13.64 14.66
N GLY A 467 -2.54 -14.96 14.50
CA GLY A 467 -3.73 -15.69 14.04
C GLY A 467 -4.15 -15.42 12.59
N LYS A 468 -3.29 -14.76 11.79
CA LYS A 468 -3.54 -14.52 10.36
C LYS A 468 -3.41 -15.79 9.53
N ILE A 469 -2.56 -16.71 9.98
CA ILE A 469 -2.44 -18.07 9.46
C ILE A 469 -2.89 -19.00 10.59
N PRO A 470 -4.04 -19.70 10.43
CA PRO A 470 -4.51 -20.65 11.43
C PRO A 470 -3.51 -21.77 11.64
N SER A 471 -3.29 -22.18 12.89
CA SER A 471 -2.33 -23.24 13.22
C SER A 471 -2.81 -24.63 12.80
N ALA A 472 -4.13 -24.84 12.68
CA ALA A 472 -4.74 -26.10 12.22
C ALA A 472 -4.26 -27.35 12.98
N GLY A 473 -3.95 -27.22 14.28
CA GLY A 473 -3.40 -28.31 15.10
C GLY A 473 -1.91 -28.60 14.88
N MET A 474 -1.25 -27.87 13.98
CA MET A 474 0.19 -27.90 13.79
C MET A 474 0.90 -27.12 14.89
N VAL A 475 2.12 -27.54 15.20
CA VAL A 475 2.95 -26.91 16.24
C VAL A 475 4.21 -26.31 15.66
N VAL A 476 4.73 -25.27 16.32
CA VAL A 476 6.05 -24.72 16.01
C VAL A 476 7.11 -25.73 16.44
N MET A 477 7.87 -26.25 15.47
CA MET A 477 8.91 -27.25 15.69
C MET A 477 10.26 -26.61 15.94
N VAL A 478 10.65 -25.67 15.08
CA VAL A 478 11.94 -25.01 15.09
C VAL A 478 11.73 -23.52 14.97
N GLN A 479 12.41 -22.77 15.84
CA GLN A 479 12.37 -21.31 15.91
C GLN A 479 13.68 -20.80 16.53
N GLY A 480 13.99 -19.54 16.28
CA GLY A 480 15.13 -18.80 16.84
C GLY A 480 16.38 -18.79 15.95
N ASP A 481 16.45 -19.65 14.93
CA ASP A 481 17.59 -19.74 14.02
C ASP A 481 17.82 -18.41 13.26
N PRO A 482 19.01 -17.78 13.36
CA PRO A 482 19.38 -16.62 12.57
C PRO A 482 19.26 -16.81 11.05
N ALA A 483 19.47 -18.02 10.52
CA ALA A 483 19.34 -18.33 9.10
C ALA A 483 17.90 -18.24 8.59
N MET A 484 16.91 -18.41 9.48
CA MET A 484 15.48 -18.26 9.20
C MET A 484 15.00 -16.81 9.20
N ARG A 485 15.91 -15.85 9.43
CA ARG A 485 15.57 -14.43 9.47
C ARG A 485 15.67 -13.80 8.09
N ARG A 486 14.75 -12.88 7.79
CA ARG A 486 14.73 -12.09 6.56
C ARG A 486 14.93 -10.61 6.87
N PRO A 487 15.77 -9.90 6.10
CA PRO A 487 15.99 -8.48 6.32
C PRO A 487 14.79 -7.66 5.88
N TYR A 488 14.54 -6.61 6.66
CA TYR A 488 13.80 -5.43 6.25
C TYR A 488 14.77 -4.36 5.82
N VAL A 489 14.44 -3.70 4.72
CA VAL A 489 15.14 -2.53 4.19
C VAL A 489 14.29 -1.30 4.40
N VAL A 490 14.96 -0.18 4.65
CA VAL A 490 14.40 1.16 4.63
C VAL A 490 15.03 1.91 3.47
N MET A 491 14.27 2.79 2.83
CA MET A 491 14.74 3.65 1.74
C MET A 491 13.94 4.95 1.74
N VAL A 492 14.53 6.02 1.22
CA VAL A 492 13.89 7.35 1.14
C VAL A 492 13.47 7.63 -0.30
N ALA A 493 12.40 8.41 -0.47
CA ALA A 493 11.96 8.88 -1.79
C ALA A 493 13.08 9.69 -2.47
N ASP A 494 13.27 9.50 -3.77
CA ASP A 494 14.26 10.27 -4.54
C ASP A 494 13.73 11.69 -4.81
N GLU A 495 14.45 12.71 -4.35
CA GLU A 495 14.06 14.11 -4.48
C GLU A 495 14.06 14.62 -5.92
N LYS A 496 14.79 13.98 -6.84
CA LYS A 496 14.74 14.33 -8.26
C LYS A 496 13.41 13.96 -8.87
N LYS A 497 12.80 12.86 -8.40
CA LYS A 497 11.51 12.37 -8.89
C LYS A 497 10.34 12.95 -8.09
N PHE A 498 10.55 13.21 -6.80
CA PHE A 498 9.55 13.75 -5.90
C PHE A 498 10.07 15.00 -5.16
N PRO A 499 10.10 16.17 -5.83
CA PRO A 499 10.62 17.42 -5.24
C PRO A 499 9.85 17.87 -3.99
N GLN A 500 8.59 17.47 -3.85
CA GLN A 500 7.72 17.77 -2.70
C GLN A 500 8.00 16.91 -1.46
N SER A 501 8.86 15.89 -1.57
CA SER A 501 9.14 14.97 -0.46
C SER A 501 9.87 15.67 0.69
N ASN A 502 9.53 15.31 1.94
CA ASN A 502 10.19 15.82 3.14
C ASN A 502 11.58 15.18 3.30
N GLN A 503 12.55 15.65 2.53
CA GLN A 503 13.92 15.13 2.53
C GLN A 503 14.65 15.29 3.88
N PRO A 504 14.58 16.44 4.59
CA PRO A 504 15.22 16.56 5.89
C PRO A 504 14.67 15.56 6.92
N GLY A 505 13.35 15.40 6.99
CA GLY A 505 12.71 14.49 7.92
C GLY A 505 12.92 13.02 7.56
N SER A 506 12.77 12.63 6.30
CA SER A 506 12.98 11.24 5.86
C SER A 506 14.44 10.79 6.01
N LYS A 507 15.42 11.64 5.70
CA LYS A 507 16.85 11.35 5.96
C LYS A 507 17.15 11.22 7.45
N ALA A 508 16.53 12.05 8.29
CA ALA A 508 16.66 11.95 9.74
C ALA A 508 16.09 10.62 10.27
N LEU A 509 14.89 10.23 9.82
CA LEU A 509 14.27 8.96 10.20
C LEU A 509 15.07 7.76 9.69
N HIS A 510 15.51 7.78 8.43
CA HIS A 510 16.39 6.77 7.87
C HIS A 510 17.67 6.58 8.71
N ALA A 511 18.38 7.68 9.01
CA ALA A 511 19.59 7.66 9.82
C ALA A 511 19.33 7.19 11.27
N TRP A 512 18.21 7.58 11.86
CA TRP A 512 17.82 7.14 13.20
C TRP A 512 17.55 5.63 13.24
N MET A 513 16.78 5.10 12.27
CA MET A 513 16.43 3.67 12.18
C MET A 513 17.66 2.77 11.97
N THR A 514 18.60 3.23 11.15
CA THR A 514 19.82 2.47 10.78
C THR A 514 20.98 2.70 11.75
N GLY A 515 20.96 3.78 12.52
CA GLY A 515 21.97 4.14 13.50
C GLY A 515 21.73 3.57 14.90
N GLU A 516 22.56 3.99 15.85
CA GLU A 516 22.59 3.43 17.20
C GLU A 516 21.27 3.55 17.96
N ALA A 517 20.52 4.65 17.75
CA ALA A 517 19.24 4.87 18.42
C ALA A 517 18.20 3.84 17.98
N GLY A 518 17.98 3.64 16.68
CA GLY A 518 17.06 2.65 16.14
C GLY A 518 17.49 1.22 16.42
N GLN A 519 18.79 0.92 16.33
CA GLN A 519 19.29 -0.42 16.67
C GLN A 519 19.16 -0.72 18.17
N SER A 520 19.36 0.27 19.05
CA SER A 520 19.09 0.13 20.49
C SER A 520 17.61 -0.08 20.76
N PHE A 521 16.75 0.72 20.13
CA PHE A 521 15.30 0.54 20.21
C PHE A 521 14.88 -0.89 19.84
N LEU A 522 15.42 -1.46 18.76
CA LEU A 522 15.12 -2.85 18.37
C LEU A 522 15.60 -3.88 19.38
N ARG A 523 16.79 -3.68 19.98
CA ARG A 523 17.29 -4.55 21.05
C ARG A 523 16.37 -4.50 22.26
N ASP A 524 16.02 -3.31 22.72
CA ASP A 524 15.15 -3.11 23.88
C ASP A 524 13.73 -3.61 23.61
N TYR A 525 13.19 -3.35 22.41
CA TYR A 525 11.91 -3.89 21.95
C TYR A 525 11.92 -5.42 22.03
N SER A 526 13.02 -6.07 21.64
CA SER A 526 13.12 -7.53 21.67
C SER A 526 13.21 -8.12 23.08
N THR A 527 13.70 -7.38 24.08
CA THR A 527 13.93 -7.90 25.45
C THR A 527 12.90 -7.46 26.48
N ARG A 528 12.04 -6.47 26.17
CA ARG A 528 11.10 -5.86 27.13
C ARG A 528 10.04 -6.82 27.68
N LYS A 529 9.73 -7.90 26.97
CA LYS A 529 8.73 -8.88 27.38
C LYS A 529 9.28 -10.29 27.21
N PRO A 530 9.97 -10.84 28.21
CA PRO A 530 10.61 -12.15 28.11
C PRO A 530 9.63 -13.29 27.84
N ASP A 531 8.36 -13.11 28.22
CA ASP A 531 7.28 -14.07 27.98
C ASP A 531 6.64 -13.95 26.59
N GLU A 532 6.96 -12.89 25.83
CA GLU A 532 6.50 -12.72 24.45
C GLU A 532 7.58 -13.17 23.45
N PRO A 533 7.19 -13.80 22.33
CA PRO A 533 8.13 -14.23 21.31
C PRO A 533 8.87 -13.04 20.69
N HIS A 534 10.19 -13.13 20.56
CA HIS A 534 10.98 -12.11 19.90
C HIS A 534 10.68 -12.10 18.38
N LEU A 535 10.16 -10.98 17.86
CA LEU A 535 9.69 -10.88 16.47
C LEU A 535 10.57 -10.04 15.55
N PHE A 536 11.29 -9.08 16.11
CA PHE A 536 12.12 -8.14 15.37
C PHE A 536 13.53 -8.15 15.93
N TYR A 537 14.51 -8.20 15.04
CA TYR A 537 15.93 -8.24 15.37
C TYR A 537 16.65 -7.06 14.71
N PRO A 538 17.64 -6.44 15.35
CA PRO A 538 18.48 -5.43 14.72
C PRO A 538 19.20 -6.01 13.50
N ALA A 539 19.39 -5.20 12.46
CA ALA A 539 20.23 -5.59 11.32
C ALA A 539 21.71 -5.61 11.69
N MET A 540 22.12 -4.76 12.64
CA MET A 540 23.42 -4.76 13.28
C MET A 540 23.39 -5.70 14.48
N SER A 541 23.74 -6.97 14.29
CA SER A 541 23.99 -7.87 15.42
C SER A 541 25.48 -7.92 15.76
N GLU A 542 25.81 -7.50 16.99
CA GLU A 542 27.08 -7.71 17.72
C GLU A 542 28.34 -6.99 17.19
N LEU A 543 28.49 -5.71 17.55
CA LEU A 543 29.78 -5.30 18.11
C LEU A 543 29.89 -5.99 19.48
N VAL A 544 30.58 -7.12 19.46
CA VAL A 544 31.20 -7.82 20.58
C VAL A 544 31.44 -6.86 21.75
N LYS A 545 30.80 -7.12 22.90
CA LYS A 545 31.32 -6.61 24.18
C LYS A 545 32.75 -7.16 24.30
N PRO A 546 33.77 -6.30 24.48
CA PRO A 546 35.13 -6.78 24.69
C PRO A 546 35.23 -7.70 25.92
#